data_AF-A0A7S1HW86-F1
#
_entry.id   AF-A0A7S1HW86-F1
#
_cell.length_a   1.000
_cell.length_b   1.000
_cell.length_c   1.000
_cell.angle_alpha   90.00
_cell.angle_beta   90.00
_cell.angle_gamma   90.00
#
_symmetry.space_group_name_H-M   'P 1'
#
loop_
_entity.id
_entity.type
_entity.pdbx_description
1 polymer ?
#
loop_
_entity_poly.entity_id
_entity_poly.type
_entity_poly.pdbx_seq_one_letter_code
_entity_poly.pdbx_strand_id
1 'polypeptide(L)'
;MPRTRPSSFMFQVTENWIREGPVASRAGLLAGSLDMQDCERLGSLMAQELQLDPRGLQEKEAVRIYHYYLPVYLWVQRQIAELGAVRAEAGLPKRAVAIGFSAPQGTGKTTLLGVLEAVLRHEGRRVVSLSIDDLYLTHEAQQAVSEQYRDNPLLQGRGNAGTHDVPLGVRTLRQLVHWEGGPVKVPRYNKSAFGGKGDRHPE
;
A
#
# COMPACT_ATOMS: atom_id res chain seq x y z
N MET A 1 -26.28 34.43 34.10
CA MET A 1 -25.08 33.60 34.29
C MET A 1 -24.78 32.88 32.99
N PRO A 2 -23.61 33.09 32.35
CA PRO A 2 -23.27 32.35 31.15
C PRO A 2 -22.83 30.93 31.56
N ARG A 3 -23.47 29.92 30.96
CA ARG A 3 -23.07 28.51 31.10
C ARG A 3 -21.66 28.37 30.55
N THR A 4 -20.71 28.04 31.42
CA THR A 4 -19.36 27.60 31.03
C THR A 4 -19.50 26.40 30.11
N ARG A 5 -18.89 26.49 28.91
CA ARG A 5 -18.69 25.30 28.07
C ARG A 5 -17.83 24.32 28.89
N PRO A 6 -18.16 23.02 28.94
CA PRO A 6 -17.25 22.06 29.55
C PRO A 6 -15.94 22.10 28.77
N SER A 7 -14.81 22.07 29.49
CA SER A 7 -13.47 21.99 28.92
C SER A 7 -13.43 20.88 27.87
N SER A 8 -13.07 21.22 26.62
CA SER A 8 -12.78 20.21 25.61
C SER A 8 -11.63 19.35 26.13
N PHE A 9 -11.90 18.08 26.44
CA PHE A 9 -10.84 17.09 26.57
C PHE A 9 -10.04 17.15 25.26
N MET A 10 -8.80 17.62 25.34
CA MET A 10 -7.90 17.62 24.21
C MET A 10 -7.58 16.16 23.93
N PHE A 11 -8.08 15.65 22.81
CA PHE A 11 -7.77 14.29 22.36
C PHE A 11 -6.25 14.15 22.23
N GLN A 12 -5.66 13.25 23.00
CA GLN A 12 -4.20 13.01 23.01
C GLN A 12 -3.92 11.58 22.57
N VAL A 13 -3.06 11.44 21.57
CA VAL A 13 -2.56 10.13 21.11
C VAL A 13 -1.58 9.62 22.14
N THR A 14 -1.90 8.49 22.76
CA THR A 14 -1.01 7.81 23.71
C THR A 14 -0.62 6.45 23.18
N GLU A 15 0.45 5.87 23.73
CA GLU A 15 0.88 4.52 23.39
C GLU A 15 -0.25 3.48 23.59
N ASN A 16 -0.92 3.52 24.74
CA ASN A 16 -2.04 2.62 25.03
C ASN A 16 -3.16 2.76 24.00
N TRP A 17 -3.51 3.99 23.65
CA TRP A 17 -4.54 4.27 22.66
C TRP A 17 -4.17 3.70 21.28
N ILE A 18 -2.94 3.90 20.80
CA ILE A 18 -2.45 3.28 19.55
C ILE A 18 -2.64 1.75 19.58
N ARG A 19 -2.40 1.11 20.73
CA ARG A 19 -2.50 -0.35 20.91
C ARG A 19 -3.93 -0.86 20.96
N GLU A 20 -4.91 -0.02 21.25
CA GLU A 20 -6.34 -0.35 21.15
C GLU A 20 -6.81 -0.49 19.69
N GLY A 21 -6.01 -0.02 18.72
CA GLY A 21 -6.30 -0.14 17.30
C GLY A 21 -6.50 -1.59 16.84
N PRO A 22 -7.46 -1.86 15.92
CA PRO A 22 -7.88 -3.21 15.57
C PRO A 22 -6.81 -4.04 14.85
N VAL A 23 -5.76 -3.39 14.32
CA VAL A 23 -4.63 -4.05 13.67
C VAL A 23 -3.36 -4.08 14.52
N ALA A 24 -3.33 -3.44 15.69
CA ALA A 24 -2.12 -3.34 16.52
C ALA A 24 -1.56 -4.73 16.89
N SER A 25 -2.43 -5.65 17.30
CA SER A 25 -2.05 -7.05 17.59
C SER A 25 -1.41 -7.75 16.39
N ARG A 26 -2.02 -7.64 15.21
CA ARG A 26 -1.52 -8.28 13.98
C ARG A 26 -0.25 -7.63 13.44
N ALA A 27 -0.09 -6.33 13.67
CA ALA A 27 1.14 -5.60 13.41
C ALA A 27 2.24 -5.95 14.43
N GLY A 28 1.93 -6.71 15.48
CA GLY A 28 2.87 -7.08 16.54
C GLY A 28 3.27 -5.91 17.42
N LEU A 29 2.33 -4.98 17.66
CA LEU A 29 2.49 -3.84 18.56
C LEU A 29 1.90 -4.13 19.96
N LEU A 30 1.92 -5.37 20.46
CA LEU A 30 1.44 -5.66 21.84
C LEU A 30 2.57 -5.80 22.85
N ALA A 31 3.81 -5.96 22.40
CA ALA A 31 4.99 -6.09 23.24
C ALA A 31 5.96 -4.92 22.99
N GLY A 32 6.91 -4.73 23.91
CA GLY A 32 7.90 -3.63 23.87
C GLY A 32 7.30 -2.26 24.13
N SER A 33 8.12 -1.22 24.11
CA SER A 33 7.69 0.19 24.16
C SER A 33 7.68 0.79 22.75
N LEU A 34 6.68 1.61 22.42
CA LEU A 34 6.70 2.45 21.23
C LEU A 34 7.51 3.72 21.51
N ASP A 35 8.37 4.11 20.56
CA ASP A 35 8.93 5.45 20.57
C ASP A 35 7.83 6.44 20.16
N MET A 36 7.27 7.13 21.16
CA MET A 36 6.17 8.06 20.92
C MET A 36 6.58 9.30 20.13
N GLN A 37 7.85 9.74 20.21
CA GLN A 37 8.32 10.86 19.39
C GLN A 37 8.36 10.44 17.91
N ASP A 38 8.83 9.23 17.63
CA ASP A 38 8.82 8.69 16.27
C ASP A 38 7.38 8.43 15.77
N CYS A 39 6.49 7.93 16.63
CA CYS A 39 5.08 7.75 16.29
C CYS A 39 4.39 9.07 15.92
N GLU A 40 4.64 10.15 16.67
CA GLU A 40 4.11 11.49 16.37
C GLU A 40 4.69 12.06 15.08
N ARG A 41 5.99 11.88 14.85
CA ARG A 41 6.68 12.29 13.62
C ARG A 41 6.10 11.59 12.39
N LEU A 42 5.98 10.26 12.44
CA LEU A 42 5.41 9.45 11.37
C LEU A 42 3.92 9.78 11.17
N GLY A 43 3.16 9.93 12.25
CA GLY A 43 1.77 10.33 12.20
C GLY A 43 1.58 11.70 11.53
N SER A 44 2.49 12.65 11.79
CA SER A 44 2.51 13.96 11.13
C SER A 44 2.78 13.87 9.64
N LEU A 45 3.73 13.03 9.22
CA LEU A 45 4.02 12.78 7.79
C LEU A 45 2.80 12.15 7.09
N MET A 46 2.15 11.18 7.76
CA MET A 46 0.94 10.54 7.23
C MET A 46 -0.22 11.52 7.12
N ALA A 47 -0.40 12.42 8.10
CA ALA A 47 -1.40 13.47 8.05
C ALA A 47 -1.17 14.42 6.86
N GLN A 48 0.07 14.85 6.65
CA GLN A 48 0.42 15.74 5.54
C GLN A 48 0.15 15.09 4.18
N GLU A 49 0.51 13.81 4.00
CA GLU A 49 0.22 13.07 2.77
C GLU A 49 -1.29 12.90 2.55
N LEU A 50 -2.07 12.83 3.62
CA LEU A 50 -3.53 12.84 3.58
C LEU A 50 -4.15 14.24 3.43
N GLN A 51 -3.32 15.29 3.31
CA GLN A 51 -3.75 16.70 3.25
C GLN A 51 -4.53 17.16 4.50
N LEU A 52 -4.14 16.64 5.68
CA LEU A 52 -4.70 16.98 6.99
C LEU A 52 -3.73 17.87 7.78
N ASP A 53 -4.26 18.68 8.72
CA ASP A 53 -3.41 19.44 9.65
C ASP A 53 -2.90 18.52 10.77
N PRO A 54 -1.59 18.20 10.83
CA PRO A 54 -1.05 17.31 11.85
C PRO A 54 -1.22 17.84 13.28
N ARG A 55 -1.38 19.15 13.46
CA ARG A 55 -1.53 19.79 14.78
C ARG A 55 -2.99 19.84 15.26
N GLY A 56 -3.93 19.50 14.40
CA GLY A 56 -5.37 19.70 14.62
C GLY A 56 -6.22 18.53 14.15
N LEU A 57 -5.69 17.30 14.20
CA LEU A 57 -6.41 16.11 13.75
C LEU A 57 -7.69 15.90 14.57
N GLN A 58 -8.80 15.67 13.88
CA GLN A 58 -10.02 15.14 14.49
C GLN A 58 -9.80 13.69 14.92
N GLU A 59 -10.54 13.21 15.91
CA GLU A 59 -10.40 11.84 16.43
C GLU A 59 -10.48 10.78 15.31
N LYS A 60 -11.42 10.90 14.37
CA LYS A 60 -11.55 9.98 13.21
C LYS A 60 -10.30 9.97 12.31
N GLU A 61 -9.63 11.11 12.18
CA GLU A 61 -8.42 11.27 11.37
C GLU A 61 -7.23 10.66 12.09
N ALA A 62 -7.13 10.90 13.41
CA ALA A 62 -6.16 10.24 14.26
C ALA A 62 -6.36 8.72 14.26
N VAL A 63 -7.59 8.21 14.38
CA VAL A 63 -7.88 6.76 14.31
C VAL A 63 -7.38 6.19 12.99
N ARG A 64 -7.67 6.84 11.86
CA ARG A 64 -7.18 6.40 10.55
C ARG A 64 -5.66 6.27 10.53
N ILE A 65 -4.94 7.26 11.05
CA ILE A 65 -3.48 7.28 11.05
C ILE A 65 -2.92 6.27 12.05
N TYR A 66 -3.25 6.44 13.33
CA TYR A 66 -2.60 5.75 14.44
C TYR A 66 -3.14 4.35 14.71
N HIS A 67 -4.41 4.05 14.38
CA HIS A 67 -4.96 2.70 14.56
C HIS A 67 -4.83 1.83 13.32
N TYR A 68 -4.62 2.40 12.14
CA TYR A 68 -4.54 1.64 10.88
C TYR A 68 -3.23 1.85 10.12
N TYR A 69 -2.83 3.09 9.83
CA TYR A 69 -1.73 3.32 8.89
C TYR A 69 -0.36 3.16 9.54
N LEU A 70 -0.16 3.74 10.72
CA LEU A 70 1.07 3.65 11.50
C LEU A 70 1.39 2.19 11.88
N PRO A 71 0.45 1.37 12.40
CA PRO A 71 0.75 -0.03 12.68
C PRO A 71 1.15 -0.83 11.45
N VAL A 72 0.49 -0.61 10.31
CA VAL A 72 0.85 -1.26 9.05
C VAL A 72 2.25 -0.84 8.60
N TYR A 73 2.59 0.45 8.72
CA TYR A 73 3.93 0.95 8.40
C TYR A 73 5.02 0.31 9.29
N LEU A 74 4.80 0.28 10.61
CA LEU A 74 5.73 -0.33 11.56
C LEU A 74 5.92 -1.82 11.28
N TRP A 75 4.84 -2.52 10.95
CA TRP A 75 4.89 -3.91 10.51
C TRP A 75 5.71 -4.07 9.22
N VAL A 76 5.49 -3.23 8.21
CA VAL A 76 6.27 -3.22 6.95
C VAL A 76 7.76 -3.01 7.22
N GLN A 77 8.12 -2.03 8.06
CA GLN A 77 9.52 -1.77 8.43
C GLN A 77 10.16 -2.97 9.12
N ARG A 78 9.43 -3.63 10.04
CA ARG A 78 9.90 -4.85 10.69
C ARG A 78 10.14 -5.98 9.68
N GLN A 79 9.21 -6.22 8.76
CA GLN A 79 9.38 -7.25 7.71
C GLN A 79 10.60 -6.97 6.83
N ILE A 80 10.85 -5.70 6.48
CA ILE A 80 12.04 -5.32 5.71
C ILE A 80 13.33 -5.61 6.50
N ALA A 81 13.35 -5.28 7.79
CA ALA A 81 14.51 -5.50 8.65
C ALA A 81 14.78 -7.00 8.86
N GLU A 82 13.76 -7.78 9.23
CA GLU A 82 13.85 -9.22 9.49
C GLU A 82 14.32 -9.99 8.25
N LEU A 83 13.67 -9.76 7.09
CA LEU A 83 14.07 -10.43 5.84
C LEU A 83 15.47 -10.00 5.39
N GLY A 84 15.85 -8.74 5.63
CA GLY A 84 17.20 -8.26 5.38
C GLY A 84 18.25 -8.97 6.24
N ALA A 85 17.97 -9.15 7.53
CA ALA A 85 18.84 -9.84 8.48
C ALA A 85 19.00 -11.32 8.12
N VAL A 86 17.90 -12.04 7.88
CA VAL A 86 17.92 -13.46 7.48
C VAL A 86 18.77 -13.67 6.22
N ARG A 87 18.67 -12.78 5.23
CA ARG A 87 19.49 -12.87 4.01
C ARG A 87 20.96 -12.58 4.28
N ALA A 88 21.26 -11.60 5.13
CA ALA A 88 22.63 -11.25 5.50
C ALA A 88 23.32 -12.40 6.27
N GLU A 89 22.63 -13.01 7.22
CA GLU A 89 23.10 -14.19 7.96
C GLU A 89 23.38 -15.38 7.02
N ALA A 90 22.56 -15.56 5.99
CA ALA A 90 22.76 -16.58 4.96
C ALA A 90 23.82 -16.21 3.90
N GLY A 91 24.50 -15.06 4.02
CA GLY A 91 25.48 -14.59 3.04
C GLY A 91 24.89 -14.26 1.65
N LEU A 92 23.58 -14.03 1.57
CA LEU A 92 22.87 -13.77 0.32
C LEU A 92 22.86 -12.27 -0.01
N PRO A 93 22.84 -11.88 -1.30
CA PRO A 93 22.74 -10.48 -1.69
C PRO A 93 21.42 -9.86 -1.22
N LYS A 94 21.46 -8.55 -0.95
CA LYS A 94 20.27 -7.74 -0.67
C LYS A 94 19.30 -7.82 -1.86
N ARG A 95 18.01 -7.90 -1.56
CA ARG A 95 16.92 -7.93 -2.56
C ARG A 95 15.80 -7.00 -2.08
N ALA A 96 15.00 -6.50 -3.00
CA ALA A 96 13.81 -5.75 -2.62
C ALA A 96 12.80 -6.71 -1.95
N VAL A 97 12.08 -6.21 -0.95
CA VAL A 97 11.03 -6.95 -0.26
C VAL A 97 9.69 -6.68 -0.96
N ALA A 98 9.06 -7.74 -1.48
CA ALA A 98 7.74 -7.65 -2.08
C ALA A 98 6.67 -7.87 -1.00
N ILE A 99 5.80 -6.88 -0.81
CA ILE A 99 4.70 -6.93 0.16
C ILE A 99 3.37 -6.87 -0.59
N GLY A 100 2.58 -7.93 -0.47
CA GLY A 100 1.27 -8.04 -1.09
C GLY A 100 0.20 -7.39 -0.23
N PHE A 101 -0.57 -6.46 -0.81
CA PHE A 101 -1.76 -5.87 -0.18
C PHE A 101 -3.01 -6.34 -0.90
N SER A 102 -3.97 -6.93 -0.17
CA SER A 102 -5.27 -7.33 -0.70
C SER A 102 -6.38 -6.75 0.16
N ALA A 103 -7.39 -6.16 -0.47
CA ALA A 103 -8.56 -5.63 0.20
C ALA A 103 -9.72 -5.53 -0.82
N PRO A 104 -10.99 -5.63 -0.36
CA PRO A 104 -12.14 -5.38 -1.22
C PRO A 104 -12.09 -3.99 -1.89
N GLN A 105 -12.73 -3.87 -3.05
CA GLN A 105 -12.81 -2.60 -3.76
C GLN A 105 -13.47 -1.52 -2.90
N GLY A 106 -12.95 -0.28 -2.96
CA GLY A 106 -13.51 0.86 -2.22
C GLY A 106 -13.05 0.97 -0.75
N THR A 107 -12.23 0.06 -0.26
CA THR A 107 -11.73 0.06 1.14
C THR A 107 -10.54 1.00 1.40
N GLY A 108 -10.16 1.82 0.41
CA GLY A 108 -9.07 2.79 0.57
C GLY A 108 -7.65 2.23 0.44
N LYS A 109 -7.47 1.00 -0.07
CA LYS A 109 -6.14 0.38 -0.31
C LYS A 109 -5.18 1.31 -1.05
N THR A 110 -5.61 1.94 -2.14
CA THR A 110 -4.76 2.86 -2.91
C THR A 110 -4.32 4.05 -2.07
N THR A 111 -5.19 4.59 -1.22
CA THR A 111 -4.84 5.70 -0.33
C THR A 111 -3.85 5.27 0.75
N LEU A 112 -4.06 4.11 1.40
CA LEU A 112 -3.09 3.55 2.35
C LEU A 112 -1.73 3.35 1.68
N LEU A 113 -1.69 2.72 0.51
CA LEU A 113 -0.46 2.47 -0.22
C LEU A 113 0.27 3.76 -0.58
N GLY A 114 -0.45 4.79 -1.05
CA GLY A 114 0.13 6.11 -1.32
C GLY A 114 0.82 6.69 -0.09
N VAL A 115 0.14 6.64 1.08
CA VAL A 115 0.72 7.11 2.34
C VAL A 115 1.94 6.29 2.77
N LEU A 116 1.86 4.96 2.70
CA LEU A 116 2.99 4.10 3.05
C LEU A 116 4.19 4.37 2.15
N GLU A 117 3.98 4.51 0.83
CA GLU A 117 5.04 4.84 -0.10
C GLU A 117 5.70 6.19 0.20
N ALA A 118 4.91 7.23 0.47
CA ALA A 118 5.41 8.55 0.79
C ALA A 118 6.29 8.53 2.05
N VAL A 119 5.80 7.89 3.13
CA VAL A 119 6.55 7.77 4.38
C VAL A 119 7.81 6.92 4.18
N LEU A 120 7.74 5.79 3.48
CA LEU A 120 8.92 4.96 3.21
C LEU A 120 9.98 5.71 2.38
N ARG A 121 9.55 6.53 1.40
CA ARG A 121 10.46 7.40 0.62
C ARG A 121 11.08 8.49 1.48
N HIS A 122 10.30 9.08 2.38
CA HIS A 122 10.81 10.06 3.35
C HIS A 122 11.90 9.44 4.23
N GLU A 123 11.75 8.18 4.64
CA GLU A 123 12.79 7.43 5.35
C GLU A 123 13.91 6.89 4.45
N GLY A 124 14.06 7.43 3.23
CA GLY A 124 15.16 7.13 2.32
C GLY A 124 15.05 5.79 1.59
N ARG A 125 13.90 5.10 1.63
CA ARG A 125 13.69 3.85 0.89
C ARG A 125 13.26 4.11 -0.55
N ARG A 126 13.74 3.26 -1.46
CA ARG A 126 13.22 3.18 -2.84
C ARG A 126 12.02 2.25 -2.85
N VAL A 127 10.87 2.76 -3.29
CA VAL A 127 9.60 2.04 -3.27
C VAL A 127 8.87 2.21 -4.60
N VAL A 128 8.24 1.13 -5.05
CA VAL A 128 7.37 1.11 -6.22
C VAL A 128 6.13 0.25 -5.93
N SER A 129 4.96 0.71 -6.37
CA SER A 129 3.74 -0.11 -6.42
C SER A 129 3.47 -0.65 -7.80
N LEU A 130 2.99 -1.88 -7.80
CA LEU A 130 2.43 -2.56 -8.96
C LEU A 130 1.00 -3.00 -8.59
N SER A 131 0.01 -2.47 -9.30
CA SER A 131 -1.36 -2.95 -9.17
C SER A 131 -1.54 -4.21 -10.03
N ILE A 132 -2.37 -5.15 -9.58
CA ILE A 132 -2.76 -6.28 -10.43
C ILE A 132 -3.54 -5.80 -11.67
N ASP A 133 -4.28 -4.70 -11.53
CA ASP A 133 -4.98 -4.07 -12.66
C ASP A 133 -4.02 -3.51 -13.71
N ASP A 134 -2.76 -3.21 -13.36
CA ASP A 134 -1.76 -2.79 -14.35
C ASP A 134 -1.33 -3.95 -15.27
N LEU A 135 -1.62 -5.18 -14.84
CA LEU A 135 -1.29 -6.41 -15.53
C LEU A 135 -2.48 -6.97 -16.33
N TYR A 136 -3.57 -6.24 -16.51
CA TYR A 136 -4.60 -6.65 -17.47
C TYR A 136 -4.01 -6.84 -18.85
N LEU A 137 -4.52 -7.82 -19.60
CA LEU A 137 -4.17 -8.04 -21.00
C LEU A 137 -4.34 -6.74 -21.81
N THR A 138 -3.52 -6.57 -22.86
CA THR A 138 -3.76 -5.53 -23.85
C THR A 138 -5.17 -5.69 -24.43
N HIS A 139 -5.72 -4.61 -24.99
CA HIS A 139 -7.05 -4.63 -25.59
C HIS A 139 -7.17 -5.72 -26.67
N GLU A 140 -6.15 -5.85 -27.52
CA GLU A 140 -6.07 -6.90 -28.55
C GLU A 140 -6.09 -8.31 -27.93
N ALA A 141 -5.25 -8.58 -26.93
CA ALA A 141 -5.21 -9.89 -26.28
C ALA A 141 -6.51 -10.20 -25.52
N GLN A 142 -7.16 -9.19 -24.94
CA GLN A 142 -8.47 -9.33 -24.32
C GLN A 142 -9.55 -9.71 -25.34
N GLN A 143 -9.52 -9.14 -26.55
CA GLN A 143 -10.44 -9.53 -27.62
C GLN A 143 -10.25 -10.99 -28.03
N ALA A 144 -9.00 -11.43 -28.20
CA ALA A 144 -8.70 -12.83 -28.51
C ALA A 144 -9.23 -13.79 -27.43
N VAL A 145 -9.10 -13.43 -26.14
CA VAL A 145 -9.69 -14.21 -25.03
C VAL A 145 -11.21 -14.23 -25.10
N SER A 146 -11.86 -13.09 -25.32
CA SER A 146 -13.33 -13.01 -25.46
C SER A 146 -13.84 -13.88 -26.61
N GLU A 147 -13.13 -13.91 -27.74
CA GLU A 147 -13.46 -14.72 -28.92
C GLU A 147 -13.18 -16.22 -28.73
N GLN A 148 -12.14 -16.57 -27.98
CA GLN A 148 -11.85 -17.96 -27.65
C GLN A 148 -12.90 -18.54 -26.69
N TYR A 149 -13.42 -17.73 -25.77
CA TYR A 149 -14.35 -18.13 -24.72
C TYR A 149 -15.69 -17.39 -24.82
N ARG A 150 -16.29 -17.33 -26.02
CA ARG A 150 -17.52 -16.54 -26.32
C ARG A 150 -18.69 -16.81 -25.38
N ASP A 151 -18.87 -18.06 -24.96
CA ASP A 151 -19.98 -18.46 -24.10
C ASP A 151 -19.72 -18.22 -22.60
N ASN A 152 -18.51 -17.76 -22.24
CA ASN A 152 -18.15 -17.46 -20.85
C ASN A 152 -18.30 -15.94 -20.57
N PRO A 153 -19.34 -15.52 -19.85
CA PRO A 153 -19.57 -14.09 -19.56
C PRO A 153 -18.48 -13.48 -18.68
N LEU A 154 -17.75 -14.28 -17.89
CA LEU A 154 -16.69 -13.79 -16.99
C LEU A 154 -15.42 -13.36 -17.74
N LEU A 155 -15.25 -13.79 -18.99
CA LEU A 155 -14.05 -13.53 -19.78
C LEU A 155 -14.28 -12.49 -20.90
N GLN A 156 -15.48 -11.92 -20.99
CA GLN A 156 -15.82 -10.95 -22.04
C GLN A 156 -15.19 -9.56 -21.85
N GLY A 157 -14.61 -9.32 -20.67
CA GLY A 157 -13.89 -8.09 -20.36
C GLY A 157 -12.92 -8.30 -19.21
N ARG A 158 -12.11 -7.29 -18.94
CA ARG A 158 -11.10 -7.31 -17.87
C ARG A 158 -11.72 -7.50 -16.48
N GLY A 159 -11.05 -8.25 -15.61
CA GLY A 159 -11.33 -8.32 -14.17
C GLY A 159 -11.08 -9.69 -13.57
N ASN A 160 -11.56 -10.74 -14.23
CA ASN A 160 -11.52 -12.09 -13.69
C ASN A 160 -10.18 -12.80 -13.97
N ALA A 161 -9.99 -13.96 -13.32
CA ALA A 161 -8.87 -14.83 -13.66
C ALA A 161 -8.91 -15.21 -15.14
N GLY A 162 -7.76 -15.15 -15.81
CA GLY A 162 -7.65 -15.32 -17.27
C GLY A 162 -7.57 -14.01 -18.06
N THR A 163 -7.85 -12.85 -17.45
CA THR A 163 -7.79 -11.55 -18.13
C THR A 163 -6.51 -10.76 -17.84
N HIS A 164 -5.49 -11.41 -17.29
CA HIS A 164 -4.24 -10.80 -16.86
C HIS A 164 -3.05 -11.44 -17.57
N ASP A 165 -2.05 -10.63 -17.90
CA ASP A 165 -0.76 -11.07 -18.43
C ASP A 165 0.15 -11.51 -17.28
N VAL A 166 -0.10 -12.73 -16.80
CA VAL A 166 0.69 -13.37 -15.74
C VAL A 166 2.18 -13.45 -16.11
N PRO A 167 2.58 -13.81 -17.35
CA PRO A 167 3.99 -13.81 -17.74
C PRO A 167 4.66 -12.45 -17.57
N LEU A 168 4.00 -11.35 -17.96
CA LEU A 168 4.53 -10.01 -17.69
C LEU A 168 4.67 -9.75 -16.19
N GLY A 169 3.64 -10.02 -15.40
CA GLY A 169 3.67 -9.80 -13.95
C GLY A 169 4.84 -10.51 -13.27
N VAL A 170 5.09 -11.78 -13.64
CA VAL A 170 6.22 -12.56 -13.13
C VAL A 170 7.56 -11.95 -13.55
N ARG A 171 7.72 -11.53 -14.82
CA ARG A 171 8.94 -10.90 -15.31
C ARG A 171 9.21 -9.57 -14.60
N THR A 172 8.21 -8.70 -14.47
CA THR A 172 8.33 -7.41 -13.78
C THR A 172 8.69 -7.59 -12.30
N LEU A 173 8.00 -8.49 -11.58
CA LEU A 173 8.30 -8.76 -10.17
C LEU A 173 9.73 -9.30 -9.99
N ARG A 174 10.18 -10.21 -10.87
CA ARG A 174 11.57 -10.70 -10.84
C ARG A 174 12.57 -9.58 -11.06
N GLN A 175 12.36 -8.71 -12.05
CA GLN A 175 13.24 -7.57 -12.30
C GLN A 175 13.30 -6.62 -11.10
N LEU A 176 12.17 -6.34 -10.45
CA LEU A 176 12.10 -5.48 -9.28
C LEU A 176 12.76 -6.09 -8.04
N VAL A 177 12.50 -7.37 -7.74
CA VAL A 177 13.07 -8.05 -6.57
C VAL A 177 14.59 -8.21 -6.70
N HIS A 178 15.07 -8.48 -7.92
CA HIS A 178 16.48 -8.66 -8.23
C HIS A 178 17.16 -7.37 -8.73
N TRP A 179 16.54 -6.21 -8.51
CA TRP A 179 17.06 -4.95 -9.01
C TRP A 179 18.39 -4.57 -8.35
N GLU A 180 19.41 -4.33 -9.18
CA GLU A 180 20.76 -3.95 -8.76
C GLU A 180 21.17 -2.55 -9.25
N GLY A 181 20.26 -1.86 -9.98
CA GLY A 181 20.49 -0.55 -10.55
C GLY A 181 19.83 -0.38 -11.92
N GLY A 182 19.78 0.86 -12.42
CA GLY A 182 19.20 1.19 -13.72
C GLY A 182 17.66 1.25 -13.76
N PRO A 183 17.07 1.67 -14.88
CA PRO A 183 15.63 1.78 -15.02
C PRO A 183 14.96 0.40 -15.18
N VAL A 184 13.80 0.22 -14.53
CA VAL A 184 12.90 -0.93 -14.73
C VAL A 184 11.56 -0.41 -15.23
N LYS A 185 11.08 -0.96 -16.33
CA LYS A 185 9.75 -0.65 -16.86
C LYS A 185 8.68 -1.34 -16.03
N VAL A 186 7.78 -0.56 -15.45
CA VAL A 186 6.66 -1.05 -14.65
C VAL A 186 5.38 -0.79 -15.45
N PRO A 187 4.57 -1.83 -15.74
CA PRO A 187 3.40 -1.68 -16.58
C PRO A 187 2.37 -0.77 -15.92
N ARG A 188 1.61 -0.09 -16.77
CA ARG A 188 0.47 0.75 -16.38
C ARG A 188 -0.68 0.52 -17.34
N TYR A 189 -1.89 0.47 -16.79
CA TYR A 189 -3.08 0.21 -17.57
C TYR A 189 -4.02 1.40 -17.60
N ASN A 190 -4.42 1.82 -18.80
CA ASN A 190 -5.39 2.87 -19.00
C ASN A 190 -6.80 2.26 -19.13
N LYS A 191 -7.59 2.31 -18.06
CA LYS A 191 -8.97 1.81 -18.04
C LYS A 191 -9.94 2.60 -18.93
N SER A 192 -9.61 3.84 -19.32
CA SER A 192 -10.50 4.68 -20.14
C SER A 192 -10.29 4.52 -21.65
N ALA A 193 -9.18 3.88 -22.07
CA ALA A 193 -8.91 3.62 -23.47
C ALA A 193 -10.02 2.78 -24.13
N PHE A 194 -10.15 2.89 -25.46
CA PHE A 194 -11.14 2.13 -26.26
C PHE A 194 -12.58 2.24 -25.72
N GLY A 195 -13.01 3.46 -25.36
CA GLY A 195 -14.35 3.70 -24.85
C GLY A 195 -14.60 3.04 -23.49
N GLY A 196 -13.59 2.96 -22.63
CA GLY A 196 -13.70 2.35 -21.30
C GLY A 196 -13.44 0.84 -21.26
N LYS A 197 -13.14 0.20 -22.38
CA LYS A 197 -12.71 -1.21 -22.45
C LYS A 197 -11.29 -1.41 -21.90
N GLY A 198 -10.47 -0.37 -22.00
CA GLY A 198 -9.13 -0.28 -21.44
C GLY A 198 -8.05 -0.88 -22.33
N ASP A 199 -6.82 -0.41 -22.13
CA ASP A 199 -5.62 -0.95 -22.77
C ASP A 199 -4.37 -0.63 -21.94
N ARG A 200 -3.30 -1.40 -22.16
CA ARG A 200 -2.01 -1.15 -21.52
C ARG A 200 -1.25 -0.04 -22.25
N HIS A 201 -0.52 0.80 -21.50
CA HIS A 201 0.43 1.71 -22.12
C HIS A 201 1.56 0.93 -22.83
N PRO A 202 2.12 1.47 -23.93
CA PRO A 202 3.31 0.91 -24.55
C PRO A 202 4.47 0.81 -23.56
N GLU A 203 5.21 -0.30 -23.59
CA GLU A 203 6.34 -0.56 -22.69
C GLU A 203 7.59 0.23 -23.05
#